data_AF-A0A1F8NYP0-F1
#
_entry.id   AF-A0A1F8NYP0-F1
#
_cell.length_a   1.000
_cell.length_b   1.000
_cell.length_c   1.000
_cell.angle_alpha   90.00
_cell.angle_beta   90.00
_cell.angle_gamma   90.00
#
_symmetry.space_group_name_H-M   'P 1'
#
loop_
_entity.id
_entity.type
_entity.pdbx_description
1 polymer ?
#
loop_
_entity_poly.entity_id
_entity_poly.type
_entity_poly.pdbx_seq_one_letter_code
_entity_poly.pdbx_strand_id
1 'polypeptide(L)' 'MRIAGLGVPELLIILAVVVLLFGVGRLSKIGSELGRGIREFRTGLKGDEEVSEAVSQPDPSANKESTE' A
#
# COMPACT_ATOMS: atom_id res chain seq x y z
N MET A 1 -20.84 -9.89 7.66
CA MET A 1 -20.60 -9.68 6.21
C MET A 1 -19.90 -10.92 5.67
N ARG A 2 -20.46 -11.59 4.66
CA ARG A 2 -19.85 -12.79 4.05
C ARG A 2 -19.44 -12.45 2.62
N ILE A 3 -18.18 -12.71 2.28
CA ILE A 3 -17.62 -12.52 0.94
C ILE A 3 -17.14 -13.90 0.50
N ALA A 4 -17.60 -14.37 -0.65
CA ALA A 4 -17.19 -15.66 -1.23
C ALA A 4 -17.31 -16.87 -0.26
N GLY A 5 -18.37 -16.90 0.57
CA GLY A 5 -18.59 -17.97 1.55
C GLY A 5 -17.74 -17.89 2.82
N LEU A 6 -16.76 -17.00 2.87
CA LEU A 6 -15.89 -16.77 4.02
C LEU A 6 -16.36 -15.57 4.83
N GLY A 7 -16.22 -15.65 6.16
CA GLY A 7 -16.42 -14.52 7.04
C GLY A 7 -15.19 -13.60 7.05
N VAL A 8 -15.41 -12.39 7.58
CA VAL A 8 -14.33 -11.43 7.87
C VAL A 8 -13.20 -12.03 8.71
N PRO A 9 -13.45 -12.82 9.79
CA PRO A 9 -12.36 -13.37 10.59
C PRO A 9 -11.52 -14.41 9.82
N GLU A 10 -12.13 -15.27 9.00
CA GLU A 10 -11.40 -16.22 8.17
C GLU A 10 -10.52 -15.51 7.13
N LEU A 11 -11.03 -14.44 6.52
CA LEU A 11 -10.25 -13.62 5.58
C LEU A 11 -9.04 -12.97 6.25
N LEU A 12 -9.17 -12.48 7.49
CA LEU A 12 -8.05 -11.92 8.26
C LEU A 12 -6.97 -12.97 8.56
N ILE A 13 -7.36 -14.20 8.88
CA ILE A 13 -6.40 -15.30 9.10
C ILE A 13 -5.62 -15.62 7.82
N ILE A 14 -6.31 -15.72 6.68
CA ILE A 14 -5.66 -15.95 5.38
C ILE A 14 -4.71 -14.80 5.05
N LEU A 15 -5.14 -13.56 5.24
CA LEU A 15 -4.31 -12.38 5.04
C LEU A 15 -3.06 -12.40 5.91
N ALA A 16 -3.19 -12.78 7.19
CA ALA A 16 -2.06 -12.89 8.10
C ALA A 16 -1.03 -13.92 7.62
N VAL A 17 -1.47 -15.08 7.11
CA VAL A 17 -0.59 -16.11 6.54
C VAL A 17 0.14 -15.57 5.31
N VAL A 18 -0.57 -14.90 4.39
CA VAL A 18 0.05 -14.27 3.21
C VAL A 18 1.10 -13.25 3.62
N VAL A 19 0.80 -12.37 4.59
CA VAL A 19 1.75 -11.39 5.10
C VAL A 19 2.96 -12.05 5.74
N LEU A 20 2.81 -13.19 6.42
CA LEU A 20 3.93 -13.91 7.02
C LEU A 20 4.83 -14.55 5.95
N LEU A 21 4.25 -15.08 4.87
CA LEU A 21 5.00 -15.70 3.77
C LEU A 21 5.78 -14.68 2.94
N PHE A 22 5.15 -13.56 2.59
CA PHE A 22 5.76 -12.53 1.74
C PHE A 22 6.49 -11.44 2.53
N GLY A 23 6.16 -11.29 3.82
CA GLY A 23 6.62 -10.20 4.68
C GLY A 23 5.87 -8.89 4.46
N VAL A 24 5.75 -8.08 5.53
CA VAL A 24 5.12 -6.75 5.48
C VAL A 24 5.84 -5.80 4.52
N GLY A 25 7.17 -5.87 4.42
CA GLY A 25 7.95 -4.97 3.57
C GLY A 25 7.68 -5.16 2.09
N ARG A 26 7.54 -6.41 1.62
CA ARG A 26 7.30 -6.70 0.21
C ARG A 26 5.88 -6.33 -0.19
N LEU A 27 4.90 -6.64 0.66
CA LEU A 27 3.50 -6.28 0.43
C LEU A 27 3.30 -4.76 0.40
N SER A 28 3.91 -4.02 1.34
CA SER A 28 3.84 -2.56 1.39
C SER A 28 4.51 -1.90 0.18
N LYS A 29 5.64 -2.44 -0.31
CA LYS A 29 6.30 -1.93 -1.51
C LYS A 29 5.41 -2.07 -2.75
N ILE A 30 4.88 -3.26 -2.98
CA ILE A 30 3.98 -3.55 -4.12
C ILE A 30 2.69 -2.73 -3.99
N GLY A 31 2.10 -2.67 -2.79
CA GLY A 31 0.90 -1.88 -2.53
C GLY A 31 1.11 -0.38 -2.76
N SER A 32 2.28 0.16 -2.41
CA SER A 32 2.63 1.56 -2.64
C SER A 32 2.78 1.88 -4.13
N GLU A 33 3.43 1.00 -4.89
CA GLU A 33 3.59 1.14 -6.35
C GLU A 33 2.24 1.02 -7.07
N LEU A 34 1.44 0.00 -6.73
CA LEU A 34 0.08 -0.19 -7.27
C LEU A 34 -0.85 0.97 -6.88
N GLY A 35 -0.79 1.43 -5.63
CA GLY A 35 -1.63 2.52 -5.13
C GLY A 35 -1.36 3.84 -5.85
N ARG A 36 -0.10 4.15 -6.15
CA ARG A 36 0.27 5.31 -6.97
C ARG A 36 -0.31 5.21 -8.38
N GLY A 37 -0.16 4.05 -9.05
CA GLY A 37 -0.72 3.84 -10.38
C GLY A 37 -2.26 3.92 -10.41
N ILE A 38 -2.94 3.32 -9.42
CA ILE A 38 -4.41 3.42 -9.31
C ILE A 38 -4.85 4.85 -9.05
N ARG A 39 -4.09 5.62 -8.26
CA ARG A 39 -4.39 7.02 -7.98
C ARG A 39 -4.25 7.88 -9.24
N GLU A 40 -3.15 7.74 -9.96
CA GLU A 40 -2.92 8.43 -11.23
C GLU A 40 -3.98 8.07 -12.27
N PHE A 41 -4.35 6.78 -12.35
CA PHE A 41 -5.44 6.31 -13.20
C PHE A 41 -6.78 6.96 -12.82
N ARG A 42 -7.10 7.02 -11.52
CA ARG A 42 -8.33 7.65 -11.03
C ARG A 42 -8.35 9.16 -11.29
N THR A 43 -7.21 9.84 -11.14
CA THR A 43 -7.05 11.27 -11.45
C THR A 43 -7.26 11.53 -12.93
N GLY A 44 -6.63 10.73 -13.81
CA GLY A 44 -6.81 10.84 -15.26
C GLY A 44 -8.25 10.59 -15.72
N LEU A 45 -9.00 9.72 -15.03
CA LEU A 45 -10.42 9.48 -15.31
C LEU A 45 -11.36 10.58 -14.79
N LYS A 46 -10.96 11.30 -13.73
CA LYS A 46 -11.79 12.35 -13.11
C LYS A 46 -11.64 13.73 -13.77
N GLY A 47 -10.59 13.94 -14.58
CA GLY A 47 -10.27 15.25 -15.14
C GLY A 47 -9.68 16.19 -14.09
N ASP A 48 -9.03 17.25 -14.55
CA ASP A 48 -8.13 18.15 -13.80
C ASP A 48 -8.79 19.00 -12.68
N GLU A 49 -10.01 18.66 -12.26
CA GLU A 49 -10.68 19.26 -11.10
C GLU A 49 -10.70 18.25 -9.95
N GLU A 50 -9.94 18.58 -8.90
CA GLU A 50 -9.76 17.89 -7.61
C GLU A 50 -8.60 16.89 -7.46
N VAL A 51 -7.88 17.16 -6.35
CA VAL A 51 -6.93 16.31 -5.61
C VAL A 51 -5.44 16.51 -5.93
N SER A 52 -5.00 17.76 -5.81
CA SER A 52 -3.64 18.07 -5.31
C SER A 52 -3.61 17.84 -3.80
N GLU A 53 -3.28 16.63 -3.35
CA GLU A 53 -2.77 16.39 -1.99
C GLU A 53 -2.38 14.92 -1.85
N ALA A 54 -1.10 14.60 -2.04
CA ALA A 54 -0.34 13.57 -1.30
C ALA A 54 0.89 13.18 -2.12
N VAL A 55 1.88 14.07 -2.14
CA VAL A 55 3.27 13.66 -2.28
C VAL A 55 3.67 13.11 -0.92
N SER A 56 3.58 11.79 -0.73
CA SER A 56 4.34 11.11 0.31
C SER A 56 5.46 10.35 -0.39
N GLN A 57 6.59 11.05 -0.50
CA GLN A 57 7.90 10.43 -0.63
C GLN A 57 8.15 9.64 0.66
N PRO A 58 8.37 8.32 0.61
CA PRO A 58 9.29 7.72 1.54
C PRO A 58 10.68 7.96 0.93
N ASP A 59 11.38 9.00 1.40
CA ASP A 59 12.82 9.10 1.23
C ASP A 59 13.48 7.90 1.93
N PRO A 60 14.16 6.99 1.21
CA PRO A 60 14.92 5.90 1.81
C PRO A 60 16.39 6.32 1.99
N SER A 61 16.64 7.55 2.45
CA SER A 61 17.97 8.10 2.68
C SER A 61 18.11 8.69 4.09
N ALA A 62 17.79 7.89 5.11
CA ALA A 62 18.47 8.02 6.39
C ALA A 62 19.84 7.32 6.25
N ASN A 63 20.76 8.04 5.61
CA ASN A 63 22.17 7.69 5.56
C ASN A 63 22.73 7.55 6.98
N LYS A 64 23.67 6.62 7.11
CA LYS A 64 24.45 6.31 8.29
C LYS A 64 25.23 7.55 8.79
N GLU A 65 25.70 7.43 10.03
CA GLU A 65 26.90 8.11 10.54
C GLU A 65 26.66 9.47 11.21
N SER A 66 26.40 9.42 12.53
CA SER A 66 26.92 10.38 13.49
C SER A 66 27.13 9.64 14.81
N THR A 67 28.19 8.84 14.83
CA THR A 67 28.85 8.43 16.07
C THR A 67 30.05 9.37 16.21
N GLU A 68 29.99 10.23 17.22
CA GLU A 68 31.16 10.90 17.81
C GLU A 68 32.10 9.88 18.47
#